data_AF-A0A8T6KDC4-F1
#
_entry.id   AF-A0A8T6KDC4-F1
#
_cell.length_a   1.000
_cell.length_b   1.000
_cell.length_c   1.000
_cell.angle_alpha   90.00
_cell.angle_beta   90.00
_cell.angle_gamma   90.00
#
_symmetry.space_group_name_H-M   'P 1'
#
loop_
_entity.id
_entity.type
_entity.pdbx_description
1 polymer ?
#
loop_
_entity_poly.entity_id
_entity_poly.type
_entity_poly.pdbx_seq_one_letter_code
_entity_poly.pdbx_strand_id
1 'polypeptide(L)'
;MSLSSLAAFDGRPPTIRALPVAVLCIVGSVDAGADLGEARTLDGEAVVISVADSEAREGRELEFPVTLSDEYGLPVEVRWRVVAGTAVSGVDFHAAHAEGTLHIPAQTTEAAIRIRTLSDIVPEPDDMLTLSLVDASADASEGLELSETSSTAVGTILDNDGGLFMPDRQLREAVNSALGRPG
;
A
#
# COMPACT_ATOMS: atom_id res chain seq x y z
N MET A 1 29.63 71.79 1.79
CA MET A 1 28.81 71.92 0.57
C MET A 1 28.54 70.53 0.02
N SER A 2 27.30 70.04 0.07
CA SER A 2 26.67 69.15 -0.92
C SER A 2 25.21 68.94 -0.49
N LEU A 3 24.27 69.12 -1.41
CA LEU A 3 22.82 69.04 -1.22
C LEU A 3 22.29 67.74 -1.82
N SER A 4 21.35 67.07 -1.14
CA SER A 4 20.53 65.99 -1.71
C SER A 4 19.07 66.45 -1.78
N SER A 5 18.50 66.33 -2.98
CA SER A 5 17.18 66.81 -3.41
C SER A 5 16.10 65.73 -3.18
N LEU A 6 14.91 66.14 -2.73
CA LEU A 6 13.73 65.32 -2.45
C LEU A 6 12.68 65.61 -3.54
N ALA A 7 12.24 64.60 -4.28
CA ALA A 7 11.22 64.75 -5.33
C ALA A 7 9.79 64.64 -4.74
N ALA A 8 8.89 65.51 -5.20
CA ALA A 8 7.47 65.55 -4.85
C ALA A 8 6.62 64.68 -5.79
N PHE A 9 5.59 64.03 -5.24
CA PHE A 9 4.57 63.24 -5.94
C PHE A 9 3.31 64.10 -6.11
N ASP A 10 2.91 64.40 -7.35
CA ASP A 10 1.66 65.12 -7.67
C ASP A 10 0.62 64.14 -8.22
N GLY A 11 -0.56 64.09 -7.59
CA GLY A 11 -1.57 63.08 -7.83
C GLY A 11 -2.63 63.47 -8.86
N ARG A 12 -2.85 62.61 -9.86
CA ARG A 12 -4.18 62.30 -10.47
C ARG A 12 -4.07 61.18 -11.53
N PRO A 13 -5.09 60.30 -11.68
CA PRO A 13 -5.04 59.15 -12.59
C PRO A 13 -5.78 59.41 -13.92
N PRO A 14 -5.44 58.69 -15.01
CA PRO A 14 -6.38 58.51 -16.11
C PRO A 14 -6.76 57.04 -16.36
N THR A 15 -8.08 56.81 -16.50
CA THR A 15 -8.70 55.55 -16.94
C THR A 15 -9.03 55.63 -18.43
N ILE A 16 -8.60 54.68 -19.26
CA ILE A 16 -9.11 54.53 -20.64
C ILE A 16 -9.45 53.06 -20.97
N ARG A 17 -10.61 52.93 -21.61
CA ARG A 17 -11.43 51.78 -22.01
C ARG A 17 -10.73 50.72 -22.87
N ALA A 18 -11.16 49.46 -22.71
CA ALA A 18 -10.87 48.34 -23.61
C ALA A 18 -11.87 48.23 -24.78
N LEU A 19 -11.38 47.82 -25.96
CA LEU A 19 -12.11 47.15 -27.06
C LEU A 19 -11.17 46.09 -27.70
N PRO A 20 -11.65 44.93 -28.20
CA PRO A 20 -10.80 43.73 -28.32
C PRO A 20 -10.52 43.22 -29.76
N VAL A 21 -9.48 42.37 -29.85
CA VAL A 21 -9.14 41.29 -30.83
C VAL A 21 -8.58 41.63 -32.24
N ALA A 22 -7.31 41.24 -32.47
CA ALA A 22 -6.81 40.35 -33.55
C ALA A 22 -5.32 40.02 -33.26
N VAL A 23 -4.97 38.81 -32.81
CA VAL A 23 -4.53 37.62 -33.56
C VAL A 23 -3.15 37.74 -34.25
N LEU A 24 -2.22 36.97 -33.64
CA LEU A 24 -1.11 36.18 -34.20
C LEU A 24 0.28 36.81 -34.45
N CYS A 25 1.17 36.43 -33.51
CA CYS A 25 2.59 36.07 -33.57
C CYS A 25 3.55 36.83 -34.52
N ILE A 26 4.58 37.43 -33.92
CA ILE A 26 5.98 36.97 -33.93
C ILE A 26 6.79 38.06 -33.22
N VAL A 27 7.34 37.71 -32.06
CA VAL A 27 8.50 38.36 -31.44
C VAL A 27 9.08 37.28 -30.55
N GLY A 28 10.32 36.85 -30.76
CA GLY A 28 11.48 37.72 -30.78
C GLY A 28 12.16 37.51 -29.44
N SER A 29 13.15 36.63 -29.46
CA SER A 29 13.95 36.17 -28.33
C SER A 29 14.35 37.30 -27.37
N VAL A 30 14.00 37.11 -26.10
CA VAL A 30 14.75 37.55 -24.93
C VAL A 30 14.69 36.37 -23.94
N ASP A 31 15.73 35.53 -23.89
CA ASP A 31 15.82 34.53 -22.82
C ASP A 31 16.14 35.27 -21.53
N ALA A 32 15.07 35.64 -20.82
CA ALA A 32 15.15 36.09 -19.45
C ALA A 32 15.67 34.91 -18.62
N GLY A 33 16.93 35.00 -18.21
CA GLY A 33 17.50 34.18 -17.14
C GLY A 33 16.82 34.50 -15.81
N ALA A 34 15.53 34.16 -15.71
CA ALA A 34 14.97 33.74 -14.45
C ALA A 34 15.53 32.33 -14.24
N ASP A 35 16.44 32.22 -13.28
CA ASP A 35 16.71 31.00 -12.54
C ASP A 35 15.39 30.56 -11.88
N LEU A 36 14.46 30.06 -12.69
CA LEU A 36 13.49 29.11 -12.23
C LEU A 36 14.32 27.86 -12.04
N GLY A 37 14.94 27.76 -10.86
CA GLY A 37 15.57 26.53 -10.42
C GLY A 37 14.64 25.42 -10.83
N GLU A 38 15.10 24.57 -11.73
CA GLU A 38 14.36 23.39 -12.11
C GLU A 38 13.92 22.79 -10.79
N ALA A 39 12.61 22.67 -10.60
CA ALA A 39 12.13 21.68 -9.67
C ALA A 39 12.78 20.41 -10.18
N ARG A 40 13.90 20.03 -9.55
CA ARG A 40 14.36 18.67 -9.56
C ARG A 40 13.19 17.94 -8.95
N THR A 41 12.28 17.47 -9.80
CA THR A 41 11.65 16.21 -9.51
C THR A 41 12.82 15.31 -9.13
N LEU A 42 12.84 14.90 -7.87
CA LEU A 42 13.69 13.82 -7.45
C LEU A 42 13.04 12.59 -8.06
N ASP A 43 13.09 12.43 -9.39
CA ASP A 43 12.63 11.22 -10.07
C ASP A 43 13.67 10.10 -9.87
N GLY A 44 13.95 9.82 -8.60
CA GLY A 44 14.17 8.44 -8.19
C GLY A 44 12.79 7.81 -8.18
N GLU A 45 12.53 6.90 -9.11
CA GLU A 45 11.30 6.11 -9.10
C GLU A 45 11.20 5.38 -7.77
N ALA A 46 10.07 5.56 -7.06
CA ALA A 46 9.87 4.90 -5.79
C ALA A 46 9.88 3.37 -5.99
N VAL A 47 10.49 2.66 -5.07
CA VAL A 47 10.39 1.20 -5.01
C VAL A 47 9.00 0.85 -4.48
N VAL A 48 8.21 0.21 -5.32
CA VAL A 48 6.83 -0.17 -5.03
C VAL A 48 6.80 -1.58 -4.45
N ILE A 49 6.10 -1.73 -3.33
CA ILE A 49 5.88 -3.02 -2.67
C ILE A 49 4.48 -3.52 -2.98
N SER A 50 4.39 -4.77 -3.42
CA SER A 50 3.12 -5.45 -3.69
C SER A 50 3.06 -6.81 -2.99
N VAL A 51 1.84 -7.30 -2.78
CA VAL A 51 1.57 -8.64 -2.28
C VAL A 51 0.64 -9.37 -3.25
N ALA A 52 0.87 -10.67 -3.44
CA ALA A 52 0.08 -11.52 -4.32
C ALA A 52 -0.80 -12.49 -3.52
N ASP A 53 -1.88 -12.94 -4.15
CA ASP A 53 -2.81 -13.95 -3.61
C ASP A 53 -2.10 -15.27 -3.30
N SER A 54 -2.67 -16.03 -2.39
CA SER A 54 -2.17 -17.36 -2.00
C SER A 54 -3.33 -18.32 -1.75
N GLU A 55 -3.08 -19.61 -1.92
CA GLU A 55 -3.97 -20.67 -1.48
C GLU A 55 -3.20 -21.79 -0.79
N ALA A 56 -3.83 -22.42 0.19
CA ALA A 56 -3.26 -23.56 0.91
C ALA A 56 -4.37 -24.45 1.45
N ARG A 57 -4.13 -25.76 1.50
CA ARG A 57 -5.01 -26.65 2.25
C ARG A 57 -4.93 -26.35 3.75
N GLU A 58 -6.00 -26.66 4.46
CA GLU A 58 -5.98 -26.67 5.92
C GLU A 58 -4.79 -27.42 6.51
N GLY A 59 -4.22 -26.87 7.59
CA GLY A 59 -3.03 -27.38 8.27
C GLY A 59 -1.71 -27.10 7.54
N ARG A 60 -1.72 -26.29 6.48
CA ARG A 60 -0.53 -25.85 5.73
C ARG A 60 -0.29 -24.35 5.93
N GLU A 61 0.88 -23.87 5.53
CA GLU A 61 1.13 -22.43 5.52
C GLU A 61 0.53 -21.81 4.26
N LEU A 62 -0.22 -20.74 4.47
CA LEU A 62 -0.64 -19.82 3.43
C LEU A 62 0.49 -18.80 3.24
N GLU A 63 1.19 -18.87 2.12
CA GLU A 63 2.40 -18.09 1.84
C GLU A 63 2.09 -16.98 0.82
N PHE A 64 1.94 -15.76 1.31
CA PHE A 64 1.72 -14.58 0.47
C PHE A 64 3.04 -14.03 -0.05
N PRO A 65 3.31 -14.08 -1.37
CA PRO A 65 4.50 -13.50 -1.95
C PRO A 65 4.44 -11.98 -1.84
N VAL A 66 5.50 -11.37 -1.32
CA VAL A 66 5.69 -9.92 -1.29
C VAL A 66 6.87 -9.56 -2.17
N THR A 67 6.67 -8.61 -3.09
CA THR A 67 7.66 -8.22 -4.09
C THR A 67 7.94 -6.72 -4.04
N LEU A 68 9.18 -6.34 -4.29
CA LEU A 68 9.61 -4.97 -4.56
C LEU A 68 9.84 -4.80 -6.05
N SER A 69 9.52 -3.63 -6.62
CA SER A 69 9.76 -3.32 -8.03
C SER A 69 11.25 -3.20 -8.39
N ASP A 70 12.10 -2.92 -7.40
CA ASP A 70 13.56 -2.88 -7.51
C ASP A 70 14.20 -3.22 -6.15
N GLU A 71 15.50 -3.52 -6.14
CA GLU A 71 16.25 -3.75 -4.91
C GLU A 71 16.31 -2.48 -4.05
N TYR A 72 16.12 -2.63 -2.74
CA TYR A 72 16.30 -1.52 -1.78
C TYR A 72 17.65 -1.60 -1.07
N GLY A 73 18.30 -0.45 -0.85
CA GLY A 73 19.64 -0.37 -0.25
C GLY A 73 19.72 -0.74 1.24
N LEU A 74 18.58 -0.75 1.92
CA LEU A 74 18.45 -1.01 3.35
C LEU A 74 17.43 -2.12 3.61
N PRO A 75 17.44 -2.75 4.80
CA PRO A 75 16.36 -3.64 5.21
C PRO A 75 15.02 -2.88 5.23
N VAL A 76 13.97 -3.52 4.72
CA VAL A 76 12.61 -2.97 4.69
C VAL A 76 11.74 -3.72 5.68
N GLU A 77 10.99 -2.97 6.48
CA GLU A 77 9.96 -3.49 7.39
C GLU A 77 8.58 -3.18 6.81
N VAL A 78 7.77 -4.22 6.58
CA VAL A 78 6.41 -4.09 6.06
C VAL A 78 5.43 -4.56 7.13
N ARG A 79 4.64 -3.64 7.68
CA ARG A 79 3.56 -3.99 8.61
C ARG A 79 2.35 -4.47 7.82
N TRP A 80 1.71 -5.52 8.29
CA TRP A 80 0.57 -6.14 7.63
C TRP A 80 -0.48 -6.60 8.64
N ARG A 81 -1.71 -6.78 8.17
CA ARG A 81 -2.82 -7.33 8.96
C ARG A 81 -3.81 -8.10 8.10
N VAL A 82 -4.53 -9.02 8.72
CA VAL A 82 -5.73 -9.66 8.17
C VAL A 82 -6.93 -8.78 8.50
N VAL A 83 -7.73 -8.43 7.49
CA VAL A 83 -8.83 -7.45 7.65
C VAL A 83 -10.18 -8.12 7.81
N ALA A 84 -10.53 -9.04 6.91
CA ALA A 84 -11.82 -9.71 6.89
C ALA A 84 -11.81 -10.90 5.93
N GLY A 85 -12.82 -11.75 6.03
CA GLY A 85 -13.01 -12.93 5.20
C GLY A 85 -14.08 -13.85 5.76
N THR A 86 -14.23 -15.03 5.16
CA THR A 86 -15.04 -16.10 5.77
C THR A 86 -14.22 -16.85 6.82
N ALA A 87 -12.90 -16.92 6.65
CA ALA A 87 -11.97 -17.47 7.63
C ALA A 87 -12.01 -16.71 8.96
N VAL A 88 -11.99 -17.46 10.06
CA VAL A 88 -12.13 -17.01 11.43
C VAL A 88 -10.81 -17.23 12.16
N SER A 89 -10.27 -16.14 12.70
CA SER A 89 -9.09 -16.17 13.56
C SER A 89 -9.33 -17.09 14.75
N GLY A 90 -8.40 -18.01 14.99
CA GLY A 90 -8.48 -19.00 16.07
C GLY A 90 -9.20 -20.29 15.70
N VAL A 91 -9.98 -20.29 14.62
CA VAL A 91 -10.69 -21.48 14.13
C VAL A 91 -10.02 -22.01 12.86
N ASP A 92 -9.84 -21.15 11.85
CA ASP A 92 -9.33 -21.55 10.53
C ASP A 92 -7.85 -21.19 10.34
N PHE A 93 -7.35 -20.22 11.12
CA PHE A 93 -5.93 -19.86 11.17
C PHE A 93 -5.52 -19.39 12.56
N HIS A 94 -4.22 -19.44 12.86
CA HIS A 94 -3.70 -19.02 14.15
C HIS A 94 -3.93 -17.53 14.41
N ALA A 95 -4.60 -17.18 15.52
CA ALA A 95 -4.85 -15.79 15.92
C ALA A 95 -3.58 -14.94 16.07
N ALA A 96 -2.46 -15.58 16.42
CA ALA A 96 -1.14 -14.93 16.50
C ALA A 96 -0.61 -14.42 15.14
N HIS A 97 -1.24 -14.80 14.03
CA HIS A 97 -0.90 -14.37 12.68
C HIS A 97 -1.99 -13.45 12.07
N ALA A 98 -2.85 -12.85 12.89
CA ALA A 98 -3.81 -11.84 12.41
C ALA A 98 -3.14 -10.52 12.01
N GLU A 99 -1.92 -10.25 12.50
CA GLU A 99 -1.10 -9.10 12.12
C GLU A 99 0.38 -9.40 12.35
N GLY A 100 1.25 -8.59 11.77
CA GLY A 100 2.69 -8.76 11.97
C GLY A 100 3.56 -7.78 11.19
N THR A 101 4.84 -8.08 11.17
CA THR A 101 5.85 -7.33 10.41
C THR A 101 6.68 -8.31 9.61
N LEU A 102 6.78 -8.07 8.31
CA LEU A 102 7.68 -8.75 7.41
C LEU A 102 8.98 -7.97 7.33
N HIS A 103 10.11 -8.68 7.45
CA HIS A 103 11.44 -8.10 7.24
C HIS A 103 11.99 -8.59 5.90
N ILE A 104 12.28 -7.65 5.01
CA ILE A 104 12.87 -7.90 3.70
C ILE A 104 14.34 -7.45 3.78
N PRO A 105 15.32 -8.36 3.64
CA PRO A 105 16.72 -7.99 3.68
C PRO A 105 17.08 -6.94 2.61
N ALA A 106 18.09 -6.13 2.89
CA ALA A 106 18.65 -5.22 1.88
C ALA A 106 19.08 -6.00 0.63
N GLN A 107 18.96 -5.36 -0.53
CA GLN A 107 19.34 -5.91 -1.84
C GLN A 107 18.60 -7.21 -2.18
N THR A 108 17.34 -7.31 -1.75
CA THR A 108 16.43 -8.39 -2.14
C THR A 108 15.12 -7.77 -2.62
N THR A 109 14.45 -8.47 -3.54
CA THR A 109 13.19 -8.02 -4.14
C THR A 109 12.01 -8.90 -3.76
N GLU A 110 12.23 -9.99 -3.03
CA GLU A 110 11.22 -10.99 -2.74
C GLU A 110 11.30 -11.47 -1.29
N ALA A 111 10.13 -11.61 -0.67
CA ALA A 111 9.95 -12.23 0.62
C ALA A 111 8.51 -12.80 0.70
N ALA A 112 8.14 -13.41 1.83
CA ALA A 112 6.78 -13.94 1.99
C ALA A 112 6.25 -13.75 3.40
N ILE A 113 4.97 -13.37 3.49
CA ILE A 113 4.21 -13.42 4.74
C ILE A 113 3.59 -14.81 4.85
N ARG A 114 3.78 -15.46 6.01
CA ARG A 114 3.28 -16.81 6.26
C ARG A 114 2.21 -16.81 7.33
N ILE A 115 1.04 -17.32 6.98
CA ILE A 115 -0.06 -17.54 7.92
C ILE A 115 -0.27 -19.06 8.06
N ARG A 116 -0.01 -19.60 9.26
CA ARG A 116 -0.39 -20.98 9.60
C ARG A 116 -1.91 -21.14 9.64
N THR A 117 -2.44 -22.00 8.77
CA THR A 117 -3.84 -22.44 8.83
C THR A 117 -4.01 -23.56 9.85
N LEU A 118 -5.22 -23.69 10.37
CA LEU A 118 -5.63 -24.79 11.24
C LEU A 118 -6.31 -25.85 10.37
N SER A 119 -6.39 -27.08 10.87
CA SER A 119 -7.07 -28.18 10.19
C SER A 119 -7.93 -28.91 11.19
N ASP A 120 -9.12 -29.32 10.76
CA ASP A 120 -9.99 -30.15 11.57
C ASP A 120 -10.47 -31.42 10.88
N ILE A 121 -11.70 -31.86 11.15
CA ILE A 121 -12.32 -33.07 10.58
C ILE A 121 -13.75 -32.78 10.10
N VAL A 122 -14.18 -31.52 10.15
CA VAL A 122 -15.51 -31.05 9.86
C VAL A 122 -15.51 -30.63 8.40
N PRO A 123 -16.39 -31.19 7.54
CA PRO A 123 -16.48 -30.76 6.15
C PRO A 123 -17.05 -29.36 6.02
N GLU A 124 -16.32 -28.50 5.31
CA GLU A 124 -16.50 -27.05 5.33
C GLU A 124 -16.31 -26.42 3.93
N PRO A 125 -16.75 -25.17 3.69
CA PRO A 125 -16.34 -24.44 2.50
C PRO A 125 -14.88 -24.04 2.58
N ASP A 126 -14.29 -23.86 1.41
CA ASP A 126 -13.07 -23.08 1.29
C ASP A 126 -13.30 -21.70 1.92
N ASP A 127 -12.40 -21.33 2.83
CA ASP A 127 -12.50 -20.11 3.58
C ASP A 127 -11.49 -19.07 3.09
N MET A 128 -11.95 -17.83 2.97
CA MET A 128 -11.13 -16.74 2.45
C MET A 128 -10.72 -15.80 3.58
N LEU A 129 -9.54 -15.20 3.45
CA LEU A 129 -9.10 -14.03 4.22
C LEU A 129 -8.49 -12.98 3.29
N THR A 130 -8.53 -11.72 3.70
CA THR A 130 -7.82 -10.63 3.02
C THR A 130 -6.66 -10.15 3.87
N LEU A 131 -5.44 -10.25 3.32
CA LEU A 131 -4.23 -9.66 3.87
C LEU A 131 -4.06 -8.24 3.31
N SER A 132 -3.70 -7.29 4.15
CA SER A 132 -3.43 -5.90 3.78
C SER A 132 -2.07 -5.48 4.30
N LEU A 133 -1.25 -4.93 3.41
CA LEU A 133 -0.06 -4.16 3.78
C LEU A 133 -0.54 -2.81 4.33
N VAL A 134 -0.07 -2.47 5.53
CA VAL A 134 -0.51 -1.29 6.28
C VAL A 134 0.48 -0.15 6.13
N ASP A 135 1.77 -0.49 6.13
CA ASP A 135 2.86 0.47 6.18
C ASP A 135 4.16 -0.21 5.74
N ALA A 136 5.06 0.56 5.13
CA ALA A 136 6.39 0.11 4.76
C ALA A 136 7.41 1.17 5.16
N SER A 137 8.49 0.74 5.80
CA SER A 137 9.51 1.66 6.31
C SER A 137 10.91 1.06 6.24
N ALA A 138 11.90 1.94 6.21
CA ALA A 138 13.31 1.64 6.36
C ALA A 138 13.96 2.81 7.12
N ASP A 139 15.17 2.62 7.67
CA ASP A 139 15.88 3.66 8.45
C ASP A 139 16.09 4.99 7.67
N ALA A 140 16.00 4.95 6.34
CA ALA A 140 15.90 6.12 5.47
C ALA A 140 14.72 5.92 4.50
N SER A 141 13.50 6.24 4.93
CA SER A 141 12.23 5.91 4.27
C SER A 141 11.91 6.69 2.99
N GLU A 142 12.91 7.20 2.26
CA GLU A 142 12.65 7.91 1.01
C GLU A 142 12.53 6.90 -0.15
N GLY A 143 11.52 7.10 -1.00
CA GLY A 143 11.31 6.28 -2.20
C GLY A 143 10.83 4.85 -1.93
N LEU A 144 10.08 4.60 -0.85
CA LEU A 144 9.32 3.36 -0.65
C LEU A 144 7.83 3.65 -0.68
N GLU A 145 7.08 2.90 -1.48
CA GLU A 145 5.63 3.06 -1.60
C GLU A 145 4.93 1.70 -1.60
N LEU A 146 3.72 1.64 -1.03
CA LEU A 146 2.85 0.47 -1.19
C LEU A 146 2.07 0.61 -2.51
N SER A 147 1.91 -0.48 -3.23
CA SER A 147 1.12 -0.51 -4.47
C SER A 147 -0.34 -0.11 -4.21
N GLU A 148 -0.87 0.85 -4.98
CA GLU A 148 -2.29 1.25 -4.89
C GLU A 148 -3.26 0.14 -5.33
N THR A 149 -2.80 -0.79 -6.18
CA THR A 149 -3.63 -1.86 -6.75
C THR A 149 -3.34 -3.23 -6.14
N SER A 150 -2.17 -3.40 -5.52
CA SER A 150 -1.68 -4.70 -5.03
C SER A 150 -1.11 -4.61 -3.61
N SER A 151 -1.65 -3.73 -2.77
CA SER A 151 -1.37 -3.67 -1.32
C SER A 151 -2.28 -4.58 -0.50
N THR A 152 -3.20 -5.29 -1.15
CA THR A 152 -4.02 -6.34 -0.54
C THR A 152 -3.97 -7.62 -1.36
N ALA A 153 -4.07 -8.76 -0.69
CA ALA A 153 -4.10 -10.07 -1.30
C ALA A 153 -5.20 -10.94 -0.67
N VAL A 154 -5.80 -11.81 -1.48
CA VAL A 154 -6.75 -12.82 -1.06
C VAL A 154 -6.02 -14.12 -0.74
N GLY A 155 -6.32 -14.66 0.42
CA GLY A 155 -5.88 -15.96 0.87
C GLY A 155 -7.04 -16.95 0.87
N THR A 156 -6.87 -18.10 0.23
CA THR A 156 -7.88 -19.17 0.25
C THR A 156 -7.37 -20.38 1.04
N ILE A 157 -8.12 -20.76 2.07
CA ILE A 157 -7.92 -21.96 2.89
C ILE A 157 -8.82 -23.05 2.29
N LEU A 158 -8.22 -24.05 1.65
CA LEU A 158 -8.93 -25.12 0.96
C LEU A 158 -9.30 -26.22 1.95
N ASP A 159 -10.59 -26.54 2.03
CA ASP A 159 -11.08 -27.65 2.84
C ASP A 159 -10.42 -28.95 2.37
N ASN A 160 -10.02 -29.78 3.33
CA ASN A 160 -9.42 -31.08 3.08
C ASN A 160 -10.26 -32.25 3.64
N ASP A 161 -11.42 -31.95 4.21
CA ASP A 161 -12.32 -32.92 4.79
C ASP A 161 -13.38 -33.45 3.82
N GLY A 162 -13.74 -34.71 4.00
CA GLY A 162 -14.73 -35.39 3.17
C GLY A 162 -16.09 -35.46 3.85
N GLY A 163 -17.16 -35.06 3.16
CA GLY A 163 -18.51 -35.30 3.65
C GLY A 163 -19.57 -34.35 3.06
N LEU A 164 -20.75 -34.36 3.67
CA LEU A 164 -21.76 -33.36 3.37
C LEU A 164 -21.42 -32.07 4.12
N PHE A 165 -21.12 -31.05 3.34
CA PHE A 165 -20.89 -29.68 3.76
C PHE A 165 -21.89 -29.18 4.80
N MET A 166 -21.38 -28.54 5.86
CA MET A 166 -22.19 -27.77 6.81
C MET A 166 -22.26 -26.30 6.36
N PRO A 167 -23.36 -25.83 5.76
CA PRO A 167 -23.44 -24.46 5.23
C PRO A 167 -23.55 -23.38 6.29
N ASP A 168 -23.86 -23.76 7.53
CA ASP A 168 -24.11 -22.82 8.60
C ASP A 168 -22.85 -22.60 9.45
N ARG A 169 -22.33 -21.38 9.41
CA ARG A 169 -21.14 -20.94 10.17
C ARG A 169 -21.31 -21.14 11.68
N GLN A 170 -22.52 -20.91 12.21
CA GLN A 170 -22.77 -20.98 13.65
C GLN A 170 -22.73 -22.44 14.16
N LEU A 171 -23.20 -23.37 13.34
CA LEU A 171 -23.06 -24.81 13.58
C LEU A 171 -21.60 -25.28 13.53
N ARG A 172 -20.80 -24.78 12.57
CA ARG A 172 -19.35 -25.06 12.48
C ARG A 172 -18.62 -24.64 13.75
N GLU A 173 -18.77 -23.38 14.15
CA GLU A 173 -18.17 -22.83 15.38
C GLU A 173 -18.61 -23.63 16.63
N ALA A 174 -19.88 -24.04 16.70
CA ALA A 174 -20.40 -24.85 17.80
C ALA A 174 -19.81 -26.27 17.83
N VAL A 175 -19.59 -26.91 16.67
CA VAL A 175 -18.94 -28.22 16.57
C VAL A 175 -17.46 -28.10 16.97
N ASN A 176 -16.73 -27.11 16.47
CA ASN A 176 -15.33 -26.87 16.82
C ASN A 176 -15.16 -26.55 18.31
N SER A 177 -16.10 -25.82 18.90
CA SER A 177 -16.17 -25.58 20.35
C SER A 177 -16.49 -26.86 21.13
N ALA A 178 -17.46 -27.68 20.69
CA ALA A 178 -17.86 -28.92 21.37
C ALA A 178 -16.75 -30.00 21.35
N LEU A 179 -15.86 -29.96 20.36
CA LEU A 179 -14.68 -30.81 20.28
C LEU A 179 -13.51 -30.33 21.16
N GLY A 180 -13.66 -29.20 21.87
CA GLY A 180 -12.73 -28.73 22.90
C GLY A 180 -11.46 -28.10 22.36
N ARG A 181 -11.49 -27.49 21.17
CA ARG A 181 -10.34 -26.80 20.59
C ARG A 181 -10.29 -25.33 21.03
N PRO A 182 -9.12 -24.78 21.39
CA PRO A 182 -9.00 -23.36 21.71
C PRO A 182 -9.20 -22.53 20.44
N GLY A 183 -10.09 -21.54 20.52
CA GLY A 183 -10.16 -20.45 19.56
C GLY A 183 -9.08 -19.39 19.80
#